data_AF-A0A1V2GWV3-F1
#
_entry.id   AF-A0A1V2GWV3-F1
#
_cell.length_a   1.000
_cell.length_b   1.000
_cell.length_c   1.000
_cell.angle_alpha   90.00
_cell.angle_beta   90.00
_cell.angle_gamma   90.00
#
_symmetry.space_group_name_H-M   'P 1'
#
loop_
_entity.id
_entity.type
_entity.pdbx_description
1 polymer ?
#
loop_
_entity_poly.entity_id
_entity_poly.type
_entity_poly.pdbx_seq_one_letter_code
_entity_poly.pdbx_strand_id
1 'polypeptide(L)'
;MELSKILGLRPKLQNAESIAAAISQAEALQAQAISREAELKASRGALLISGNAKEVEAGERELAEVRAEAERLGVMVEALKPKLLQAQKEEKSAAFRKKLAEADRLAAEFVELWTTRYPGLEAEIQAMRTKARETNEMLRDLSEEFNASMDLQIEHGDIGKKLMPCFQRLDPNKYSPVWQ
;
A
#
# COMPACT_ATOMS: atom_id res chain seq x y z
N MET A 1 -10.83 36.03 24.29
CA MET A 1 -9.38 35.69 24.24
C MET A 1 -8.47 36.76 23.62
N GLU A 2 -7.31 37.00 24.25
CA GLU A 2 -6.19 37.73 23.63
C GLU A 2 -5.48 36.90 22.54
N LEU A 3 -5.06 37.57 21.45
CA LEU A 3 -4.28 36.96 20.38
C LEU A 3 -2.96 36.35 20.87
N SER A 4 -2.36 36.92 21.91
CA SER A 4 -1.15 36.43 22.59
C SER A 4 -1.29 34.98 23.05
N LYS A 5 -2.44 34.61 23.62
CA LYS A 5 -2.72 33.25 24.11
C LYS A 5 -2.87 32.25 22.96
N ILE A 6 -3.51 32.64 21.85
CA ILE A 6 -3.60 31.82 20.62
C ILE A 6 -2.20 31.58 20.04
N LEU A 7 -1.39 32.63 19.97
CA LEU A 7 -0.02 32.54 19.44
C LEU A 7 0.88 31.68 20.32
N GLY A 8 0.67 31.69 21.64
CA GLY A 8 1.36 30.84 22.60
C GLY A 8 1.06 29.34 22.45
N LEU A 9 -0.06 28.98 21.82
CA LEU A 9 -0.44 27.59 21.53
C LEU A 9 0.18 27.08 20.22
N ARG A 10 0.94 27.91 19.49
CA ARG A 10 1.63 27.44 18.29
C ARG A 10 2.71 26.43 18.69
N PRO A 11 2.81 25.31 17.95
CA PRO A 11 3.87 24.34 18.18
C PRO A 11 5.24 25.02 17.99
N LYS A 12 6.12 24.83 18.97
CA LYS A 12 7.48 25.41 18.98
C LYS A 12 8.39 24.73 17.96
N LEU A 13 8.13 23.44 17.70
CA LEU A 13 8.82 22.63 16.72
C LEU A 13 7.80 22.05 15.73
N GLN A 14 8.22 21.80 14.49
CA GLN A 14 7.36 21.20 13.47
C GLN A 14 7.38 19.66 13.48
N ASN A 15 7.78 19.04 14.58
CA ASN A 15 7.75 17.59 14.75
C ASN A 15 6.35 17.12 15.22
N ALA A 16 6.06 15.84 15.04
CA ALA A 16 4.73 15.30 15.33
C ALA A 16 4.37 15.48 16.81
N GLU A 17 5.32 15.30 17.73
CA GLU A 17 5.11 15.43 19.17
C GLU A 17 4.71 16.86 19.58
N SER A 18 5.44 17.88 19.13
CA SER A 18 5.13 19.27 19.48
C SER A 18 3.80 19.73 18.88
N ILE A 19 3.45 19.26 17.68
CA ILE A 19 2.16 19.57 17.05
C ILE A 19 1.02 18.87 17.79
N ALA A 20 1.19 17.60 18.19
CA ALA A 20 0.19 16.87 18.96
C ALA A 20 -0.06 17.50 20.34
N ALA A 21 1.00 17.93 21.03
CA ALA A 21 0.88 18.64 22.31
C ALA A 21 0.11 19.97 22.16
N ALA A 22 0.40 20.74 21.11
CA ALA A 22 -0.31 21.99 20.80
C ALA A 22 -1.80 21.74 20.52
N ILE A 23 -2.15 20.69 19.76
CA ILE A 23 -3.53 20.28 19.50
C ILE A 23 -4.23 19.92 20.81
N SER A 24 -3.63 19.06 21.63
CA SER A 24 -4.24 18.61 22.90
C SER A 24 -4.50 19.78 23.84
N GLN A 25 -3.57 20.73 23.95
CA GLN A 25 -3.76 21.92 24.76
C GLN A 25 -4.88 22.82 24.22
N ALA A 26 -4.96 22.98 22.89
CA ALA A 26 -6.01 23.75 22.24
C ALA A 26 -7.40 23.12 22.42
N GLU A 27 -7.51 21.80 22.30
CA GLU A 27 -8.75 21.04 22.54
C GLU A 27 -9.21 21.15 23.99
N ALA A 28 -8.29 21.07 24.96
CA ALA A 28 -8.61 21.25 26.37
C ALA A 28 -9.17 22.65 26.66
N LEU A 29 -8.55 23.69 26.08
CA LEU A 29 -9.04 25.07 26.20
C LEU A 29 -10.39 25.26 25.49
N GLN A 30 -10.58 24.61 24.34
CA GLN A 30 -11.84 24.67 23.61
C GLN A 30 -12.97 24.03 24.43
N ALA A 31 -12.73 22.88 25.05
CA ALA A 31 -13.70 22.22 25.91
C ALA A 31 -14.07 23.09 27.13
N GLN A 32 -13.09 23.76 27.73
CA GLN A 32 -13.33 24.73 28.82
C GLN A 32 -14.19 25.91 28.35
N ALA A 33 -13.91 26.47 27.17
CA ALA A 33 -14.69 27.56 26.60
C ALA A 33 -16.14 27.12 26.31
N ILE A 34 -16.35 25.92 25.75
CA ILE A 34 -17.68 25.36 25.50
C ILE A 34 -18.45 25.14 26.81
N SER A 35 -17.80 24.63 27.86
CA SER A 35 -18.42 24.47 29.19
C SER A 35 -18.86 25.82 29.75
N ARG A 36 -17.99 26.83 29.69
CA ARG A 36 -18.29 28.18 30.15
C ARG A 36 -19.43 28.83 29.34
N GLU A 37 -19.47 28.61 28.02
CA GLU A 37 -20.58 29.07 27.18
C GLU A 37 -21.91 28.44 27.63
N ALA A 38 -21.92 27.14 27.95
CA ALA A 38 -23.11 26.45 28.44
C ALA A 38 -23.57 26.98 29.80
N GLU A 39 -22.65 27.24 30.72
CA GLU A 39 -22.93 27.85 32.03
C GLU A 39 -23.54 29.25 31.89
N LEU A 40 -22.96 30.10 31.04
CA LEU A 40 -23.48 31.44 30.75
C LEU A 40 -24.86 31.40 30.07
N LYS A 41 -25.09 30.44 29.16
CA LYS A 41 -26.42 30.23 28.56
C LYS A 41 -27.45 29.79 29.59
N ALA A 42 -27.07 28.96 30.55
CA ALA A 42 -27.96 28.50 31.61
C ALA A 42 -28.33 29.63 32.58
N SER A 43 -27.37 30.51 32.92
CA SER A 43 -27.59 31.66 33.80
C SER A 43 -28.29 32.85 33.12
N ARG A 44 -28.27 32.90 31.78
CA ARG A 44 -28.87 33.96 30.95
C ARG A 44 -30.33 34.25 31.31
N GLY A 45 -31.13 33.22 31.52
CA GLY A 45 -32.56 33.38 31.83
C GLY A 45 -32.79 34.14 33.13
N ALA A 46 -32.00 33.83 34.18
CA ALA A 46 -32.06 34.57 35.43
C ALA A 46 -31.57 36.01 35.25
N LEU A 47 -30.46 36.21 34.53
CA LEU A 47 -29.90 37.53 34.25
C LEU A 47 -30.89 38.45 33.52
N LEU A 48 -31.68 37.93 32.56
CA LEU A 48 -32.69 38.69 31.84
C LEU A 48 -33.91 39.07 32.69
N ILE A 49 -34.21 38.30 33.73
CA ILE A 49 -35.38 38.50 34.60
C ILE A 49 -35.03 39.42 35.77
N SER A 50 -33.86 39.24 36.39
CA SER A 50 -33.49 39.91 37.64
C SER A 50 -32.31 40.87 37.53
N GLY A 51 -31.55 40.84 36.42
CA GLY A 51 -30.41 41.71 36.20
C GLY A 51 -30.80 43.10 35.74
N ASN A 52 -29.96 44.08 36.04
CA ASN A 52 -30.08 45.41 35.45
C ASN A 52 -29.55 45.44 34.00
N ALA A 53 -29.87 46.50 33.25
CA ALA A 53 -29.49 46.59 31.84
C ALA A 53 -27.98 46.46 31.58
N LYS A 54 -27.13 46.95 32.50
CA LYS A 54 -25.67 46.84 32.38
C LYS A 54 -25.18 45.41 32.61
N GLU A 55 -25.77 44.70 33.56
CA GLU A 55 -25.46 43.30 33.85
C GLU A 55 -25.86 42.40 32.69
N VAL A 56 -27.04 42.62 32.10
CA VAL A 56 -27.49 41.91 30.91
C VAL A 56 -26.53 42.15 29.74
N GLU A 57 -26.17 43.41 29.47
CA GLU A 57 -25.24 43.74 28.38
C GLU A 57 -23.84 43.14 28.61
N ALA A 58 -23.34 43.15 29.84
CA ALA A 58 -22.07 42.51 30.19
C ALA A 58 -22.11 40.99 29.99
N GLY A 59 -23.19 40.33 30.42
CA GLY A 59 -23.36 38.89 30.26
C GLY A 59 -23.50 38.45 28.79
N GLU A 60 -24.21 39.21 27.97
CA GLU A 60 -24.32 38.95 26.52
C GLU A 60 -22.97 39.15 25.80
N ARG A 61 -22.20 40.18 26.19
CA ARG A 61 -20.83 40.38 25.67
C ARG A 61 -19.92 39.22 26.06
N GLU A 62 -19.94 38.80 27.32
CA GLU A 62 -19.14 37.67 27.79
C GLU A 62 -19.49 36.38 27.04
N LEU A 63 -20.79 36.11 26.84
CA LEU A 63 -21.26 34.94 26.10
C LEU A 63 -20.78 34.97 24.64
N ALA A 64 -20.85 36.13 23.98
CA ALA A 64 -20.33 36.30 22.62
C ALA A 64 -18.81 36.11 22.54
N GLU A 65 -18.06 36.61 23.53
CA GLU A 65 -16.61 36.47 23.61
C GLU A 65 -16.16 35.02 23.82
N VAL A 66 -16.81 34.30 24.73
CA VAL A 66 -16.50 32.88 25.02
C VAL A 66 -16.83 32.00 23.82
N ARG A 67 -17.93 32.28 23.13
CA ARG A 67 -18.28 31.57 21.87
C ARG A 67 -17.23 31.82 20.79
N ALA A 68 -16.84 33.08 20.57
CA ALA A 68 -15.81 33.41 19.60
C ALA A 68 -14.45 32.78 19.97
N GLU A 69 -14.16 32.63 21.25
CA GLU A 69 -12.97 31.93 21.75
C GLU A 69 -12.99 30.43 21.43
N ALA A 70 -14.11 29.74 21.70
CA ALA A 70 -14.29 28.34 21.33
C ALA A 70 -14.16 28.10 19.82
N GLU A 71 -14.74 28.98 19.00
CA GLU A 71 -14.65 28.91 17.54
C GLU A 71 -13.20 29.10 17.05
N ARG A 72 -12.47 30.10 17.57
CA ARG A 72 -11.06 30.33 17.21
C ARG A 72 -10.16 29.15 17.57
N LEU A 73 -10.37 28.53 18.74
CA LEU A 73 -9.62 27.35 19.16
C LEU A 73 -9.91 26.16 18.24
N GLY A 74 -11.19 25.96 17.87
CA GLY A 74 -11.59 24.94 16.90
C GLY A 74 -10.92 25.10 15.54
N VAL A 75 -10.90 26.33 14.99
CA VAL A 75 -10.21 26.62 13.73
C VAL A 75 -8.71 26.31 13.81
N MET A 76 -8.08 26.61 14.95
CA MET A 76 -6.66 26.31 15.15
C MET A 76 -6.40 24.80 15.20
N VAL A 77 -7.23 24.04 15.91
CA VAL A 77 -7.15 22.57 15.96
C VAL A 77 -7.26 21.98 14.55
N GLU A 78 -8.27 22.39 13.78
CA GLU A 78 -8.46 21.93 12.40
C GLU A 78 -7.29 22.32 11.48
N ALA A 79 -6.68 23.48 11.68
CA ALA A 79 -5.49 23.89 10.93
C ALA A 79 -4.22 23.10 11.31
N LEU A 80 -4.13 22.57 12.54
CA LEU A 80 -2.97 21.82 13.02
C LEU A 80 -3.04 20.33 12.68
N LYS A 81 -4.24 19.73 12.61
CA LYS A 81 -4.45 18.32 12.21
C LYS A 81 -3.72 17.90 10.92
N PRO A 82 -3.83 18.61 9.79
CA PRO A 82 -3.12 18.22 8.57
C PRO A 82 -1.60 18.33 8.72
N LYS A 83 -1.10 19.28 9.51
CA LYS A 83 0.34 19.42 9.80
C LYS A 83 0.85 18.26 10.63
N LEU A 84 0.06 17.79 11.60
CA LEU A 84 0.41 16.59 12.38
C LEU A 84 0.55 15.36 11.48
N LEU A 85 -0.43 15.14 10.60
CA LEU A 85 -0.40 14.01 9.66
C LEU A 85 0.83 14.07 8.74
N GLN A 86 1.17 15.26 8.25
CA GLN A 86 2.37 15.46 7.44
C GLN A 86 3.64 15.15 8.22
N ALA A 87 3.81 15.71 9.43
CA ALA A 87 4.98 15.46 10.27
C ALA A 87 5.15 13.97 10.59
N GLN A 88 4.06 13.27 10.93
CA GLN A 88 4.09 11.82 11.16
C GLN A 88 4.51 11.02 9.91
N LYS A 89 4.05 11.44 8.72
CA LYS A 89 4.44 10.80 7.46
C LYS A 89 5.92 10.98 7.16
N GLU A 90 6.45 12.18 7.41
CA GLU A 90 7.87 12.50 7.23
C GLU A 90 8.74 11.72 8.21
N GLU A 91 8.36 11.66 9.49
CA GLU A 91 9.07 10.87 10.51
C GLU A 91 9.08 9.37 10.18
N LYS A 92 7.94 8.79 9.78
CA LYS A 92 7.86 7.39 9.35
C LYS A 92 8.73 7.13 8.11
N SER A 93 8.73 8.06 7.15
CA SER A 93 9.55 7.94 5.94
C SER A 93 11.04 8.03 6.27
N ALA A 94 11.44 8.92 7.18
CA ALA A 94 12.81 9.03 7.64
C ALA A 94 13.27 7.76 8.39
N ALA A 95 12.41 7.21 9.26
CA ALA A 95 12.67 5.94 9.94
C ALA A 95 12.80 4.77 8.96
N PHE A 96 11.94 4.71 7.94
CA PHE A 96 12.01 3.69 6.89
C PHE A 96 13.30 3.80 6.08
N ARG A 97 13.71 5.01 5.67
CA ARG A 97 14.97 5.24 4.95
C ARG A 97 16.19 4.80 5.76
N LYS A 98 16.21 5.04 7.07
CA LYS A 98 17.30 4.56 7.95
C LYS A 98 17.38 3.03 7.97
N LYS A 99 16.23 2.35 8.11
CA LYS A 99 16.17 0.89 8.08
C LYS A 99 16.59 0.31 6.73
N LEU A 100 16.20 0.97 5.63
CA LEU A 100 16.60 0.57 4.29
C LEU A 100 18.11 0.69 4.10
N ALA A 101 18.71 1.82 4.50
CA ALA A 101 20.15 2.01 4.44
C ALA A 101 20.92 0.99 5.29
N GLU A 102 20.39 0.61 6.45
CA GLU A 102 20.95 -0.44 7.30
C GLU A 102 20.86 -1.82 6.64
N ALA A 103 19.72 -2.14 6.01
CA ALA A 103 19.54 -3.38 5.26
C ALA A 103 20.50 -3.46 4.06
N ASP A 104 20.66 -2.37 3.31
CA ASP A 104 21.60 -2.28 2.19
C ASP A 104 23.05 -2.48 2.65
N ARG A 105 23.43 -1.88 3.79
CA ARG A 105 24.75 -2.10 4.40
C ARG A 105 24.96 -3.57 4.76
N LEU A 106 24.00 -4.20 5.43
CA LEU A 106 24.08 -5.61 5.81
C LEU A 106 24.12 -6.54 4.59
N ALA A 107 23.37 -6.22 3.54
CA ALA A 107 23.41 -6.96 2.28
C ALA A 107 24.79 -6.84 1.62
N ALA A 108 25.39 -5.65 1.60
CA ALA A 108 26.73 -5.45 1.08
C ALA A 108 27.79 -6.23 1.89
N GLU A 109 27.73 -6.17 3.21
CA GLU A 109 28.61 -6.94 4.11
C GLU A 109 28.45 -8.45 3.91
N PHE A 110 27.21 -8.93 3.73
CA PHE A 110 26.95 -10.32 3.44
C PHE A 110 27.56 -10.74 2.10
N VAL A 111 27.38 -9.94 1.03
CA VAL A 111 27.96 -10.22 -0.29
C VAL A 111 29.49 -10.25 -0.21
N GLU A 112 30.10 -9.29 0.47
CA GLU A 112 31.56 -9.25 0.67
C GLU A 112 32.08 -10.49 1.41
N LEU A 113 31.44 -10.86 2.52
CA LEU A 113 31.79 -12.07 3.28
C LEU A 113 31.60 -13.34 2.46
N TRP A 114 30.51 -13.42 1.71
CA TRP A 114 30.15 -14.58 0.91
C TRP A 114 31.13 -14.78 -0.25
N THR A 115 31.44 -13.72 -0.99
CA THR A 115 32.40 -13.75 -2.09
C THR A 115 33.82 -14.06 -1.61
N THR A 116 34.21 -13.54 -0.44
CA THR A 116 35.51 -13.84 0.18
C THR A 116 35.60 -15.29 0.64
N ARG A 117 34.53 -15.83 1.22
CA ARG A 117 34.51 -17.20 1.78
C ARG A 117 34.33 -18.27 0.70
N TYR A 118 33.65 -17.95 -0.39
CA TYR A 118 33.35 -18.87 -1.48
C TYR A 118 33.74 -18.26 -2.84
N PRO A 119 35.03 -18.01 -3.08
CA PRO A 119 35.49 -17.48 -4.34
C PRO A 119 35.16 -18.48 -5.46
N GLY A 120 34.44 -18.02 -6.49
CA GLY A 120 34.05 -18.84 -7.65
C GLY A 120 32.65 -19.46 -7.59
N LEU A 121 31.99 -19.47 -6.42
CA LEU A 121 30.64 -20.05 -6.28
C LEU A 121 29.60 -19.30 -7.14
N GLU A 122 29.77 -18.00 -7.33
CA GLU A 122 28.90 -17.22 -8.21
C GLU A 122 29.03 -17.65 -9.68
N ALA A 123 30.25 -17.94 -10.12
CA ALA A 123 30.50 -18.49 -11.46
C ALA A 123 29.94 -19.91 -11.60
N GLU A 124 30.05 -20.75 -10.55
CA GLU A 124 29.46 -22.09 -10.53
C GLU A 124 27.93 -22.05 -10.56
N ILE A 125 27.30 -21.16 -9.79
CA ILE A 125 25.84 -20.97 -9.80
C ILE A 125 25.38 -20.51 -11.19
N GLN A 126 26.11 -19.61 -11.85
CA GLN A 126 25.74 -19.20 -13.20
C GLN A 126 25.97 -20.29 -14.24
N ALA A 127 27.05 -21.05 -14.14
CA ALA A 127 27.27 -22.22 -15.00
C ALA A 127 26.15 -23.25 -14.84
N MET A 128 25.69 -23.52 -13.61
CA MET A 128 24.56 -24.41 -13.36
C MET A 128 23.24 -23.88 -13.93
N ARG A 129 22.97 -22.57 -13.84
CA ARG A 129 21.76 -21.95 -14.40
C ARG A 129 21.74 -22.03 -15.93
N THR A 130 22.86 -21.73 -16.58
CA THR A 130 22.99 -21.85 -18.04
C THR A 130 22.77 -23.29 -18.48
N LYS A 131 23.41 -24.25 -17.81
CA LYS A 131 23.24 -25.68 -18.13
C LYS A 131 21.80 -26.16 -17.93
N ALA A 132 21.12 -25.70 -16.88
CA ALA A 132 19.71 -26.01 -16.64
C ALA A 132 18.79 -25.44 -17.73
N ARG A 133 19.09 -24.23 -18.22
CA ARG A 133 18.35 -23.62 -19.33
C ARG A 133 18.53 -24.40 -20.63
N GLU A 134 19.77 -24.72 -21.00
CA GLU A 134 20.09 -25.54 -22.17
C GLU A 134 19.38 -26.90 -22.11
N THR A 135 19.35 -27.51 -20.92
CA THR A 135 18.66 -28.80 -20.72
C THR A 135 17.14 -28.67 -20.94
N ASN A 136 16.52 -27.59 -20.48
CA ASN A 136 15.10 -27.35 -20.72
C ASN A 136 14.80 -27.06 -22.20
N GLU A 137 15.68 -26.34 -22.90
CA GLU A 137 15.55 -26.10 -24.34
C GLU A 137 15.65 -27.44 -25.11
N MET A 138 16.62 -28.29 -24.78
CA MET A 138 16.73 -29.65 -25.35
C MET A 138 15.50 -30.53 -25.08
N LEU A 139 14.94 -30.48 -23.87
CA LEU A 139 13.73 -31.25 -23.53
C LEU A 139 12.50 -30.77 -24.31
N ARG A 140 12.40 -29.45 -24.54
CA ARG A 140 11.32 -28.88 -25.36
C ARG A 140 11.45 -29.33 -26.81
N ASP A 141 12.65 -29.22 -27.39
CA ASP A 141 12.89 -29.60 -28.77
C ASP A 141 12.64 -31.11 -28.97
N LEU A 142 13.07 -31.96 -28.02
CA LEU A 142 12.75 -33.39 -28.02
C LEU A 142 11.24 -33.67 -27.90
N SER A 143 10.51 -32.87 -27.12
CA SER A 143 9.05 -32.98 -27.04
C SER A 143 8.37 -32.58 -28.34
N GLU A 144 8.88 -31.57 -29.05
CA GLU A 144 8.37 -31.16 -30.36
C GLU A 144 8.63 -32.23 -31.43
N GLU A 145 9.83 -32.83 -31.44
CA GLU A 145 10.18 -33.95 -32.31
C GLU A 145 9.33 -35.19 -32.03
N PHE A 146 9.10 -35.53 -30.76
CA PHE A 146 8.23 -36.63 -30.36
C PHE A 146 6.78 -36.40 -30.84
N ASN A 147 6.25 -35.20 -30.65
CA ASN A 147 4.90 -34.84 -31.10
C ASN A 147 4.79 -34.91 -32.63
N ALA A 148 5.76 -34.38 -33.37
CA ALA A 148 5.80 -34.48 -34.83
C ALA A 148 5.86 -35.94 -35.32
N SER A 149 6.62 -36.79 -34.63
CA SER A 149 6.67 -38.23 -34.90
C SER A 149 5.34 -38.93 -34.61
N MET A 150 4.64 -38.53 -33.55
CA MET A 150 3.32 -39.07 -33.21
C MET A 150 2.26 -38.64 -34.23
N ASP A 151 2.29 -37.38 -34.67
CA ASP A 151 1.40 -36.88 -35.72
C ASP A 151 1.60 -37.65 -37.04
N LEU A 152 2.85 -37.91 -37.43
CA LEU A 152 3.17 -38.75 -38.59
C LEU A 152 2.66 -40.18 -38.45
N GLN A 153 2.71 -40.78 -37.24
CA GLN A 153 2.15 -42.11 -37.00
C GLN A 153 0.63 -42.12 -37.08
N ILE A 154 -0.04 -41.06 -36.61
CA ILE A 154 -1.49 -40.90 -36.74
C ILE A 154 -1.86 -40.76 -38.23
N GLU A 155 -1.14 -39.94 -39.00
CA GLU A 155 -1.34 -39.80 -40.44
C GLU A 155 -1.14 -41.13 -41.19
N HIS A 156 -0.08 -41.87 -40.90
CA HIS A 156 0.17 -43.19 -41.49
C HIS A 156 -0.86 -44.24 -41.05
N GLY A 157 -1.33 -44.19 -39.80
CA GLY A 157 -2.43 -45.02 -39.31
C GLY A 157 -3.75 -44.74 -40.04
N ASP A 158 -4.01 -43.48 -40.39
CA ASP A 158 -5.15 -43.06 -41.19
C ASP A 158 -5.00 -43.44 -42.68
N ILE A 159 -3.77 -43.51 -43.21
CA ILE A 159 -3.51 -44.10 -44.53
C ILE A 159 -3.89 -45.60 -44.53
N GLY A 160 -3.57 -46.34 -43.46
CA GLY A 160 -4.02 -47.73 -43.29
C GLY A 160 -5.54 -47.88 -43.30
N LYS A 161 -6.26 -46.96 -42.64
CA LYS A 161 -7.74 -46.92 -42.66
C LYS A 161 -8.31 -46.49 -44.02
N LYS A 162 -7.61 -45.63 -44.77
CA LYS A 162 -8.01 -45.21 -46.13
C LYS A 162 -7.73 -46.28 -47.20
N LEU A 163 -6.70 -47.11 -47.01
CA LEU A 163 -6.36 -48.23 -47.90
C LEU A 163 -7.22 -49.47 -47.68
N MET A 164 -7.69 -49.72 -46.45
CA MET A 164 -8.54 -50.87 -46.11
C MET A 164 -9.80 -51.03 -47.00
N PRO A 165 -10.55 -49.94 -47.32
CA PRO A 165 -11.67 -49.99 -48.26
C PRO A 165 -11.27 -50.27 -49.72
N CYS A 166 -10.02 -50.03 -50.11
CA CYS A 166 -9.49 -50.38 -51.44
C CYS A 166 -9.21 -51.89 -51.53
N PHE A 167 -8.71 -52.50 -50.46
CA PHE A 167 -8.51 -53.94 -50.38
C PHE A 167 -9.83 -54.72 -50.26
N GLN A 168 -10.85 -54.16 -49.60
CA GLN A 168 -12.19 -54.77 -49.50
C GLN A 168 -13.02 -54.69 -50.81
N ARG A 169 -12.62 -53.85 -51.78
CA ARG A 169 -13.25 -53.76 -53.11
C ARG A 169 -12.61 -54.64 -54.18
N LEU A 170 -11.53 -55.36 -53.85
CA LEU A 170 -10.96 -56.36 -54.72
C LEU A 170 -11.80 -57.64 -54.60
N ASP A 171 -12.72 -57.83 -55.55
CA ASP A 171 -13.42 -59.10 -55.73
C ASP A 171 -12.39 -60.19 -56.08
N PRO A 172 -12.18 -61.21 -55.23
CA PRO A 172 -11.19 -62.26 -55.47
C PRO A 172 -11.42 -63.01 -56.79
N ASN A 173 -12.67 -63.02 -57.30
CA ASN A 173 -13.03 -63.72 -58.53
C ASN A 173 -12.71 -62.92 -59.81
N LYS A 174 -12.34 -61.64 -59.71
CA LYS A 174 -12.03 -60.81 -60.89
C LYS A 174 -10.56 -60.81 -61.27
N TYR A 175 -9.67 -61.26 -60.37
CA TYR A 175 -8.22 -61.23 -60.56
C TYR A 175 -7.55 -62.53 -60.09
N SER A 176 -8.05 -63.69 -60.53
CA SER A 176 -7.31 -64.94 -60.43
C SER A 176 -6.60 -65.22 -61.76
N PRO A 177 -5.26 -65.02 -61.87
CA PRO A 177 -4.50 -65.62 -62.94
C PRO A 177 -4.34 -67.11 -62.62
N VAL A 178 -4.87 -67.94 -63.52
CA VAL A 178 -4.54 -69.36 -63.66
C VAL A 178 -3.02 -69.48 -63.78
N TRP A 179 -2.37 -70.10 -62.80
CA TRP A 179 -0.98 -70.56 -62.93
C TRP A 179 -1.02 -72.07 -63.21
N GLN A 180 -0.89 -72.41 -64.50
CA GLN A 180 -0.40 -73.70 -64.97
C GLN A 180 1.12 -73.76 -64.82
#